data_AF-A0A930DR03-F1
#
_entry.id   AF-A0A930DR03-F1
#
_cell.length_a   1.000
_cell.length_b   1.000
_cell.length_c   1.000
_cell.angle_alpha   90.00
_cell.angle_beta   90.00
_cell.angle_gamma   90.00
#
_symmetry.space_group_name_H-M   'P 1'
#
loop_
_entity.id
_entity.type
_entity.pdbx_description
1 polymer ?
#
loop_
_entity_poly.entity_id
_entity_poly.type
_entity_poly.pdbx_seq_one_letter_code
_entity_poly.pdbx_strand_id
1 'polypeptide(L)'
;MEYLVRGDLCFSIDAAHIETKEDAYLHVKDGKCIATYENVSAELSSLEIKDYRGNLILPGMVDLHLHAPQYAYRGTKMDLPLLDWLNINTFPEEAKYENVDYAKAAYENFVEDLKESPTTRAVIFATLHKDATLCLMDLLEKTGLNTMVGKVNMDRNSPDYLTEHSAEESLKNTVNWLEGIPQDYQHCHPILTPRFTPTCSDTLMEGLGKLMRERNLPLQSHLSENKAEIEWVKELCPDAKNYGDSYDRYGLLN
;
A
#
# COMPACT_ATOMS: atom_id res chain seq x y z
N MET A 1 -6.65 1.55 27.61
CA MET A 1 -7.82 0.63 27.51
C MET A 1 -7.31 -0.79 27.63
N GLU A 2 -7.89 -1.60 28.51
CA GLU A 2 -7.41 -2.96 28.84
C GLU A 2 -8.59 -3.93 28.91
N TYR A 3 -8.51 -5.05 28.20
CA TYR A 3 -9.59 -6.04 28.07
C TYR A 3 -9.05 -7.41 27.63
N LEU A 4 -9.90 -8.43 27.74
CA LEU A 4 -9.63 -9.78 27.25
C LEU A 4 -10.51 -10.09 26.05
N VAL A 5 -9.99 -10.90 25.12
CA VAL A 5 -10.76 -11.50 24.01
C VAL A 5 -10.74 -13.00 24.19
N ARG A 6 -11.89 -13.66 24.22
CA ARG A 6 -12.00 -15.11 24.39
C ARG A 6 -12.40 -15.79 23.07
N GLY A 7 -11.70 -16.84 22.67
CA GLY A 7 -12.00 -17.61 21.46
C GLY A 7 -10.87 -18.56 21.09
N ASP A 8 -10.93 -19.14 19.89
CA ASP A 8 -9.88 -20.03 19.41
C ASP A 8 -8.78 -19.18 18.78
N LEU A 9 -7.59 -19.17 19.37
CA LEU A 9 -6.47 -18.33 18.93
C LEU A 9 -5.60 -19.11 17.94
N CYS A 10 -5.22 -18.49 16.82
CA CYS A 10 -4.21 -19.04 15.91
C CYS A 10 -3.26 -17.93 15.44
N PHE A 11 -1.99 -18.01 15.85
CA PHE A 11 -1.00 -16.96 15.60
C PHE A 11 0.41 -17.52 15.45
N SER A 12 1.28 -16.79 14.76
CA SER A 12 2.69 -17.16 14.61
C SER A 12 3.51 -16.73 15.83
N ILE A 13 4.38 -17.60 16.32
CA ILE A 13 5.37 -17.27 17.36
C ILE A 13 6.71 -16.83 16.73
N ASP A 14 7.01 -17.33 15.54
CA ASP A 14 8.15 -16.96 14.70
C ASP A 14 7.84 -17.27 13.22
N ALA A 15 8.85 -17.16 12.34
CA ALA A 15 8.69 -17.36 10.90
C ALA A 15 8.38 -18.82 10.47
N ALA A 16 8.59 -19.80 11.34
CA ALA A 16 8.45 -21.23 11.03
C ALA A 16 7.34 -21.93 11.84
N HIS A 17 6.80 -21.30 12.88
CA HIS A 17 5.88 -21.94 13.81
C HIS A 17 4.59 -21.14 14.00
N ILE A 18 3.47 -21.87 13.91
CA ILE A 18 2.12 -21.39 14.24
C ILE A 18 1.69 -22.10 15.53
N GLU A 19 1.12 -21.35 16.46
CA GLU A 19 0.50 -21.86 17.68
C GLU A 19 -1.02 -21.71 17.60
N THR A 20 -1.73 -22.74 18.09
CA THR A 20 -3.18 -22.74 18.21
C THR A 20 -3.58 -23.01 19.66
N LYS A 21 -4.54 -22.23 20.19
CA LYS A 21 -5.11 -22.44 21.53
C LYS A 21 -6.64 -22.40 21.45
N GLU A 22 -7.29 -23.50 21.80
CA GLU A 22 -8.76 -23.60 21.83
C GLU A 22 -9.32 -22.95 23.11
N ASP A 23 -10.45 -22.24 22.99
CA ASP A 23 -11.17 -21.55 24.08
C ASP A 23 -10.24 -20.76 25.03
N ALA A 24 -9.30 -20.01 24.46
CA ALA A 24 -8.28 -19.27 25.19
C ALA A 24 -8.58 -17.77 25.23
N TYR A 25 -7.76 -17.04 25.98
CA TYR A 25 -7.89 -15.60 26.21
C TYR A 25 -6.69 -14.86 25.64
N LEU A 26 -6.93 -13.85 24.81
CA LEU A 26 -5.95 -12.85 24.40
C LEU A 26 -6.10 -11.60 25.27
N HIS A 27 -5.03 -11.20 25.93
CA HIS A 27 -4.99 -9.99 26.76
C HIS A 27 -4.50 -8.80 25.95
N VAL A 28 -5.34 -7.77 25.84
CA VAL A 28 -5.03 -6.54 25.13
C VAL A 28 -4.96 -5.37 26.10
N LYS A 29 -3.85 -4.62 26.05
CA LYS A 29 -3.66 -3.38 26.81
C LYS A 29 -3.10 -2.31 25.90
N ASP A 30 -3.79 -1.16 25.85
CA ASP A 30 -3.42 0.02 25.06
C ASP A 30 -3.11 -0.31 23.59
N GLY A 31 -3.97 -1.15 22.99
CA GLY A 31 -3.87 -1.57 21.59
C GLY A 31 -2.82 -2.66 21.32
N LYS A 32 -2.14 -3.17 22.35
CA LYS A 32 -1.10 -4.19 22.22
C LYS A 32 -1.54 -5.52 22.81
N CYS A 33 -1.22 -6.61 22.12
CA CYS A 33 -1.35 -7.97 22.66
C CYS A 33 -0.23 -8.19 23.68
N ILE A 34 -0.59 -8.44 24.94
CA ILE A 34 0.38 -8.57 26.04
C ILE A 34 0.70 -10.04 26.34
N ALA A 35 -0.32 -10.90 26.32
CA ALA A 35 -0.17 -12.33 26.60
C ALA A 35 -1.40 -13.11 26.11
N THR A 36 -1.26 -14.42 26.06
CA THR A 36 -2.38 -15.36 25.93
C THR A 36 -2.47 -16.26 27.16
N TYR A 37 -3.69 -16.69 27.51
CA TYR A 37 -3.95 -17.53 28.66
C TYR A 37 -4.96 -18.63 28.32
N GLU A 38 -4.76 -19.84 28.84
CA GLU A 38 -5.79 -20.90 28.81
C GLU A 38 -6.84 -20.69 29.92
N ASN A 39 -6.43 -20.06 31.04
CA ASN A 39 -7.30 -19.74 32.16
C ASN A 39 -6.96 -18.35 32.70
N VAL A 40 -7.97 -17.58 33.09
CA VAL A 40 -7.82 -16.20 33.58
C VAL A 40 -7.62 -16.21 35.09
N SER A 41 -6.64 -15.44 35.59
CA SER A 41 -6.41 -15.28 37.03
C SER A 41 -7.52 -14.43 37.69
N ALA A 42 -7.65 -14.53 39.01
CA ALA A 42 -8.62 -13.72 39.75
C ALA A 42 -8.39 -12.21 39.55
N GLU A 43 -7.14 -11.78 39.40
CA GLU A 43 -6.77 -10.37 39.17
C GLU A 43 -7.33 -9.84 37.83
N LEU A 44 -7.26 -10.66 36.78
CA LEU A 44 -7.70 -10.31 35.43
C LEU A 44 -9.20 -10.54 35.21
N SER A 45 -9.88 -11.27 36.10
CA SER A 45 -11.32 -11.57 36.00
C SER A 45 -12.24 -10.35 36.08
N SER A 46 -11.70 -9.21 36.51
CA SER A 46 -12.42 -7.93 36.56
C SER A 46 -12.41 -7.16 35.23
N LEU A 47 -11.55 -7.56 34.28
CA LEU A 47 -11.47 -6.95 32.95
C LEU A 47 -12.69 -7.33 32.10
N GLU A 48 -13.07 -6.45 31.18
CA GLU A 48 -14.06 -6.75 30.15
C GLU A 48 -13.60 -7.96 29.32
N ILE A 49 -14.51 -8.93 29.11
CA ILE A 49 -14.27 -10.07 28.23
C ILE A 49 -15.13 -9.92 26.98
N LYS A 50 -14.48 -9.78 25.83
CA LYS A 50 -15.11 -9.87 24.51
C LYS A 50 -15.17 -11.33 24.10
N ASP A 51 -16.36 -11.91 24.13
CA ASP A 51 -16.57 -13.34 23.93
C ASP A 51 -16.86 -13.68 22.46
N TYR A 52 -15.91 -14.38 21.83
CA TYR A 52 -15.98 -14.88 20.46
C TYR A 52 -15.79 -16.40 20.40
N ARG A 53 -16.12 -17.13 21.48
CA ARG A 53 -16.07 -18.60 21.48
C ARG A 53 -16.75 -19.21 20.25
N GLY A 54 -16.12 -20.24 19.69
CA GLY A 54 -16.54 -20.89 18.44
C GLY A 54 -16.12 -20.14 17.18
N ASN A 55 -15.46 -18.98 17.30
CA ASN A 55 -14.79 -18.31 16.19
C ASN A 55 -13.27 -18.43 16.31
N LEU A 56 -12.60 -18.40 15.16
CA LEU A 56 -11.16 -18.33 15.04
C LEU A 56 -10.70 -16.87 15.08
N ILE A 57 -9.81 -16.55 16.00
CA ILE A 57 -9.17 -15.24 16.15
C ILE A 57 -7.76 -15.32 15.56
N LEU A 58 -7.53 -14.52 14.51
CA LEU A 58 -6.28 -14.46 13.76
C LEU A 58 -5.64 -13.07 13.86
N PRO A 59 -4.31 -12.96 13.74
CA PRO A 59 -3.68 -11.70 13.35
C PRO A 59 -4.32 -11.18 12.06
N GLY A 60 -4.56 -9.87 11.99
CA GLY A 60 -5.07 -9.25 10.78
C GLY A 60 -4.09 -9.42 9.61
N MET A 61 -4.65 -9.59 8.42
CA MET A 61 -3.90 -9.81 7.19
C MET A 61 -3.12 -8.55 6.80
N VAL A 62 -2.02 -8.76 6.07
CA VAL A 62 -1.18 -7.69 5.50
C VAL A 62 -1.23 -7.81 3.99
N ASP A 63 -1.76 -6.78 3.34
CA ASP A 63 -1.74 -6.68 1.89
C ASP A 63 -0.55 -5.81 1.46
N LEU A 64 0.41 -6.42 0.76
CA LEU A 64 1.65 -5.73 0.39
C LEU A 64 1.54 -5.00 -0.94
N HIS A 65 0.43 -5.11 -1.68
CA HIS A 65 0.30 -4.46 -2.98
C HIS A 65 -1.16 -4.32 -3.43
N LEU A 66 -1.66 -3.08 -3.40
CA LEU A 66 -2.99 -2.72 -3.89
C LEU A 66 -2.93 -1.48 -4.77
N HIS A 67 -3.87 -1.37 -5.71
CA HIS A 67 -4.13 -0.13 -6.45
C HIS A 67 -5.52 0.40 -6.10
N ALA A 68 -5.58 1.40 -5.24
CA ALA A 68 -6.84 2.04 -4.86
C ALA A 68 -7.63 2.59 -6.06
N PRO A 69 -7.03 3.25 -7.07
CA PRO A 69 -7.80 3.82 -8.18
C PRO A 69 -8.29 2.76 -9.18
N GLN A 70 -7.95 1.49 -8.98
CA GLN A 70 -8.36 0.40 -9.85
C GLN A 70 -9.51 -0.42 -9.25
N TYR A 71 -9.95 -0.07 -8.05
CA TYR A 71 -10.95 -0.81 -7.29
C TYR A 71 -12.28 -0.97 -8.04
N ALA A 72 -12.73 0.06 -8.75
CA ALA A 72 -14.05 0.14 -9.37
C ALA A 72 -14.24 -0.86 -10.53
N TYR A 73 -13.16 -1.31 -11.17
CA TYR A 73 -13.22 -2.20 -12.34
C TYR A 73 -12.47 -3.51 -12.11
N ARG A 74 -12.15 -3.84 -10.86
CA ARG A 74 -11.50 -5.10 -10.49
C ARG A 74 -12.25 -6.31 -11.08
N GLY A 75 -11.50 -7.27 -11.60
CA GLY A 75 -12.06 -8.48 -12.22
C GLY A 75 -12.63 -8.29 -13.63
N THR A 76 -12.42 -7.13 -14.27
CA THR A 76 -12.79 -6.91 -15.68
C THR A 76 -11.61 -7.08 -16.62
N LYS A 77 -11.90 -7.54 -17.86
CA LYS A 77 -10.93 -7.63 -18.98
C LYS A 77 -9.64 -8.40 -18.63
N MET A 78 -9.82 -9.51 -17.91
CA MET A 78 -8.74 -10.41 -17.43
C MET A 78 -8.06 -11.19 -18.56
N ASP A 79 -8.54 -11.09 -19.79
CA ASP A 79 -8.02 -11.72 -21.00
C ASP A 79 -6.94 -10.89 -21.72
N LEU A 80 -6.75 -9.63 -21.33
CA LEU A 80 -5.78 -8.71 -21.94
C LEU A 80 -4.37 -8.91 -21.36
N PRO A 81 -3.31 -8.85 -22.20
CA PRO A 81 -1.93 -8.70 -21.72
C PRO A 81 -1.74 -7.40 -20.93
N LEU A 82 -0.77 -7.38 -20.00
CA LEU A 82 -0.51 -6.25 -19.09
C LEU A 82 -0.47 -4.88 -19.80
N LEU A 83 0.31 -4.75 -20.87
CA LEU A 83 0.48 -3.46 -21.56
C LEU A 83 -0.80 -2.99 -22.25
N ASP A 84 -1.58 -3.91 -22.83
CA ASP A 84 -2.89 -3.58 -23.43
C ASP A 84 -3.90 -3.22 -22.36
N TRP A 85 -3.91 -3.96 -21.25
CA TRP A 85 -4.79 -3.71 -20.12
C TRP A 85 -4.55 -2.33 -19.50
N LEU A 86 -3.28 -1.93 -19.33
CA LEU A 86 -2.90 -0.61 -18.83
C LEU A 86 -3.46 0.51 -19.72
N ASN A 87 -3.28 0.39 -21.03
CA ASN A 87 -3.71 1.41 -21.99
C ASN A 87 -5.23 1.48 -22.16
N ILE A 88 -5.90 0.32 -22.15
CA ILE A 88 -7.35 0.24 -22.41
C ILE A 88 -8.19 0.56 -21.17
N ASN A 89 -7.68 0.28 -19.96
CA ASN A 89 -8.45 0.38 -18.72
C ASN A 89 -7.81 1.31 -17.71
N THR A 90 -6.56 1.02 -17.37
CA THR A 90 -5.94 1.60 -16.19
C THR A 90 -5.69 3.08 -16.33
N PHE A 91 -5.01 3.50 -17.40
CA PHE A 91 -4.74 4.92 -17.60
C PHE A 91 -6.02 5.76 -17.79
N PRO A 92 -7.00 5.34 -18.63
CA PRO A 92 -8.27 6.06 -18.73
C PRO A 92 -9.03 6.18 -17.41
N GLU A 93 -9.00 5.15 -16.55
CA GLU A 93 -9.67 5.20 -15.25
C GLU A 93 -8.91 6.08 -14.25
N GLU A 94 -7.60 5.87 -14.11
CA GLU A 94 -6.77 6.64 -13.17
C GLU A 94 -6.77 8.14 -13.50
N ALA A 95 -6.89 8.53 -14.78
CA ALA A 95 -7.01 9.94 -15.19
C ALA A 95 -8.23 10.66 -14.62
N LYS A 96 -9.34 9.94 -14.35
CA LYS A 96 -10.55 10.55 -13.77
C LYS A 96 -10.32 11.08 -12.35
N TYR A 97 -9.30 10.57 -11.66
CA TYR A 97 -8.95 10.99 -10.31
C TYR A 97 -8.31 12.37 -10.25
N GLU A 98 -8.02 13.03 -11.39
CA GLU A 98 -7.75 14.47 -11.41
C GLU A 98 -8.94 15.26 -10.81
N ASN A 99 -10.16 14.77 -11.00
CA ASN A 99 -11.33 15.29 -10.32
C ASN A 99 -11.43 14.71 -8.89
N VAL A 100 -11.20 15.56 -7.89
CA VAL A 100 -11.22 15.17 -6.47
C VAL A 100 -12.59 14.65 -6.00
N ASP A 101 -13.70 15.13 -6.55
CA ASP A 101 -15.04 14.62 -6.19
C ASP A 101 -15.23 13.18 -6.68
N TYR A 102 -14.73 12.88 -7.88
CA TYR A 102 -14.70 11.51 -8.42
C TYR A 102 -13.80 10.62 -7.56
N ALA A 103 -12.59 11.10 -7.29
CA ALA A 103 -11.61 10.39 -6.47
C ALA A 103 -12.18 10.03 -5.10
N LYS A 104 -12.81 11.01 -4.43
CA LYS A 104 -13.43 10.81 -3.12
C LYS A 104 -14.52 9.75 -3.16
N ALA A 105 -15.47 9.85 -4.09
CA ALA A 105 -16.57 8.87 -4.19
C ALA A 105 -16.05 7.45 -4.47
N ALA A 106 -15.03 7.31 -5.31
CA ALA A 106 -14.44 6.02 -5.61
C ALA A 106 -13.61 5.46 -4.42
N TYR A 107 -12.82 6.32 -3.75
CA TYR A 107 -12.02 5.92 -2.60
C TYR A 107 -12.85 5.62 -1.35
N GLU A 108 -13.99 6.28 -1.13
CA GLU A 108 -14.89 5.94 -0.03
C GLU A 108 -15.35 4.47 -0.12
N ASN A 109 -15.69 3.99 -1.32
CA ASN A 109 -16.04 2.57 -1.53
C ASN A 109 -14.84 1.64 -1.26
N PHE A 110 -13.66 1.98 -1.79
CA PHE A 110 -12.44 1.18 -1.59
C PHE A 110 -12.08 1.09 -0.10
N VAL A 111 -12.09 2.21 0.61
CA VAL A 111 -11.68 2.30 2.01
C VAL A 111 -12.66 1.59 2.94
N GLU A 112 -13.97 1.72 2.71
CA GLU A 112 -14.97 1.00 3.51
C GLU A 112 -14.84 -0.51 3.32
N ASP A 113 -14.70 -0.99 2.08
CA ASP A 113 -14.53 -2.42 1.83
C ASP A 113 -13.20 -2.96 2.35
N LEU A 114 -12.11 -2.17 2.31
CA LEU A 114 -10.83 -2.55 2.93
C LEU A 114 -10.96 -2.66 4.45
N LYS A 115 -11.66 -1.72 5.09
CA LYS A 115 -11.91 -1.70 6.54
C LYS A 115 -12.76 -2.87 7.02
N GLU A 116 -13.73 -3.30 6.22
CA GLU A 116 -14.57 -4.47 6.53
C GLU A 116 -13.92 -5.82 6.11
N SER A 117 -12.72 -5.76 5.52
CA SER A 117 -11.92 -6.94 5.15
C SER A 117 -11.07 -7.46 6.32
N PRO A 118 -10.45 -8.65 6.22
CA PRO A 118 -9.49 -9.12 7.22
C PRO A 118 -8.15 -8.37 7.21
N THR A 119 -7.93 -7.45 6.26
CA THR A 119 -6.69 -6.69 6.10
C THR A 119 -6.61 -5.56 7.12
N THR A 120 -5.56 -5.60 7.95
CA THR A 120 -5.29 -4.55 8.96
C THR A 120 -4.11 -3.66 8.60
N ARG A 121 -3.32 -4.08 7.59
CA ARG A 121 -2.21 -3.31 7.03
C ARG A 121 -2.19 -3.42 5.52
N ALA A 122 -1.95 -2.30 4.83
CA ALA A 122 -1.97 -2.27 3.38
C ALA A 122 -0.90 -1.35 2.79
N VAL A 123 -0.27 -1.74 1.68
CA VAL A 123 0.60 -0.88 0.87
C VAL A 123 -0.09 -0.60 -0.46
N ILE A 124 -0.29 0.68 -0.77
CA ILE A 124 -1.30 1.14 -1.72
C ILE A 124 -0.70 2.12 -2.72
N PHE A 125 -0.87 1.81 -4.00
CA PHE A 125 -0.70 2.73 -5.12
C PHE A 125 -1.94 3.63 -5.22
N ALA A 126 -1.72 4.94 -5.19
CA ALA A 126 -2.73 5.94 -5.54
C ALA A 126 -2.64 6.27 -7.05
N THR A 127 -2.89 7.52 -7.43
CA THR A 127 -2.60 8.03 -8.78
C THR A 127 -1.45 9.04 -8.72
N LEU A 128 -1.09 9.64 -9.87
CA LEU A 128 -0.11 10.73 -9.88
C LEU A 128 -0.64 12.04 -9.28
N HIS A 129 -1.96 12.17 -9.15
CA HIS A 129 -2.63 13.40 -8.71
C HIS A 129 -2.47 13.58 -7.21
N LYS A 130 -1.82 14.68 -6.80
CA LYS A 130 -1.55 15.02 -5.40
C LYS A 130 -2.83 15.05 -4.56
N ASP A 131 -3.83 15.81 -4.99
CA ASP A 131 -5.01 16.08 -4.15
C ASP A 131 -5.88 14.83 -3.97
N ALA A 132 -6.00 13.99 -5.01
CA ALA A 132 -6.63 12.68 -4.89
C ALA A 132 -5.86 11.75 -3.94
N THR A 133 -4.53 11.78 -3.97
CA THR A 133 -3.70 10.97 -3.07
C THR A 133 -3.88 11.40 -1.62
N LEU A 134 -3.89 12.71 -1.35
CA LEU A 134 -4.19 13.24 -0.01
C LEU A 134 -5.61 12.86 0.45
N CYS A 135 -6.61 12.93 -0.44
CA CYS A 135 -7.97 12.49 -0.13
C CYS A 135 -8.03 11.01 0.27
N LEU A 136 -7.30 10.13 -0.41
CA LEU A 136 -7.21 8.72 -0.05
C LEU A 136 -6.57 8.54 1.34
N MET A 137 -5.47 9.24 1.60
CA MET A 137 -4.78 9.17 2.89
C MET A 137 -5.66 9.68 4.04
N ASP A 138 -6.41 10.76 3.85
CA ASP A 138 -7.37 11.28 4.83
C ASP A 138 -8.48 10.28 5.17
N LEU A 139 -8.95 9.51 4.18
CA LEU A 139 -9.95 8.48 4.38
C LEU A 139 -9.36 7.28 5.14
N LEU A 140 -8.17 6.83 4.75
CA LEU A 140 -7.47 5.70 5.39
C LEU A 140 -7.07 6.01 6.84
N GLU A 141 -6.55 7.20 7.12
CA GLU A 141 -6.19 7.61 8.49
C GLU A 141 -7.39 7.48 9.45
N LYS A 142 -8.60 7.87 8.99
CA LYS A 142 -9.84 7.78 9.79
C LYS A 142 -10.28 6.35 10.09
N THR A 143 -9.80 5.36 9.32
CA THR A 143 -10.14 3.95 9.58
C THR A 143 -9.36 3.34 10.74
N GLY A 144 -8.19 3.89 11.07
CA GLY A 144 -7.24 3.29 12.01
C GLY A 144 -6.47 2.09 11.46
N LEU A 145 -6.63 1.74 10.18
CA LEU A 145 -5.79 0.75 9.49
C LEU A 145 -4.37 1.31 9.30
N ASN A 146 -3.35 0.47 9.46
CA ASN A 146 -1.97 0.93 9.25
C ASN A 146 -1.61 0.80 7.77
N THR A 147 -1.56 1.91 7.05
CA THR A 147 -1.37 1.91 5.60
C THR A 147 -0.15 2.68 5.16
N MET A 148 0.42 2.26 4.03
CA MET A 148 1.40 3.04 3.28
C MET A 148 0.79 3.42 1.95
N VAL A 149 0.74 4.72 1.63
CA VAL A 149 0.14 5.23 0.40
C VAL A 149 1.17 6.03 -0.37
N GLY A 150 1.22 5.83 -1.68
CA GLY A 150 2.16 6.52 -2.53
C GLY A 150 1.52 7.21 -3.73
N LYS A 151 1.85 8.49 -3.90
CA LYS A 151 1.62 9.20 -5.16
C LYS A 151 2.46 8.52 -6.24
N VAL A 152 1.81 8.13 -7.33
CA VAL A 152 2.49 7.48 -8.46
C VAL A 152 3.37 8.49 -9.20
N ASN A 153 4.57 8.08 -9.58
CA ASN A 153 5.47 8.83 -10.45
C ASN A 153 5.50 8.20 -11.85
N MET A 154 5.28 9.01 -12.88
CA MET A 154 5.40 8.65 -14.30
C MET A 154 5.73 9.91 -15.11
N ASP A 155 6.87 9.92 -15.82
CA ASP A 155 7.31 11.06 -16.63
C ASP A 155 7.65 10.73 -18.09
N ARG A 156 7.42 9.49 -18.51
CA ARG A 156 7.55 9.04 -19.90
C ARG A 156 6.64 7.86 -20.18
N ASN A 157 6.45 7.55 -21.46
CA ASN A 157 5.83 6.30 -21.93
C ASN A 157 4.44 6.00 -21.33
N SER A 158 3.73 7.04 -20.94
CA SER A 158 2.34 7.04 -20.49
C SER A 158 1.54 8.04 -21.34
N PRO A 159 0.20 7.94 -21.39
CA PRO A 159 -0.60 8.89 -22.15
C PRO A 159 -0.40 10.34 -21.68
N ASP A 160 -0.48 11.31 -22.59
CA ASP A 160 -0.25 12.73 -22.28
C ASP A 160 -1.16 13.26 -21.16
N TYR A 161 -2.38 12.73 -21.05
CA TYR A 161 -3.36 13.10 -20.01
C TYR A 161 -3.09 12.49 -18.63
N LEU A 162 -2.11 11.59 -18.51
CA LEU A 162 -1.73 10.92 -17.26
C LEU A 162 -0.20 10.75 -17.21
N THR A 163 0.52 11.87 -17.33
CA THR A 163 1.97 11.95 -17.33
C THR A 163 2.41 13.26 -16.66
N GLU A 164 3.49 13.22 -15.87
CA GLU A 164 4.19 14.42 -15.41
C GLU A 164 5.28 14.74 -16.44
N HIS A 165 5.25 15.88 -17.13
CA HIS A 165 6.01 16.07 -18.38
C HIS A 165 7.54 16.20 -18.22
N SER A 166 8.05 16.07 -16.99
CA SER A 166 9.48 15.99 -16.72
C SER A 166 9.77 15.36 -15.35
N ALA A 167 10.99 14.85 -15.17
CA ALA A 167 11.50 14.42 -13.87
C ALA A 167 11.42 15.54 -12.82
N GLU A 168 11.74 16.79 -13.18
CA GLU A 168 11.67 17.93 -12.27
C GLU A 168 10.24 18.19 -11.78
N GLU A 169 9.27 18.13 -12.69
CA GLU A 169 7.85 18.23 -12.34
C GLU A 169 7.43 17.10 -11.40
N SER A 170 7.75 15.85 -11.73
CA SER A 170 7.38 14.70 -10.91
C SER A 170 8.00 14.73 -9.51
N LEU A 171 9.27 15.10 -9.40
CA LEU A 171 9.96 15.27 -8.11
C LEU A 171 9.36 16.41 -7.30
N LYS A 172 9.09 17.56 -7.92
CA LYS A 172 8.44 18.70 -7.27
C LYS A 172 7.05 18.32 -6.75
N ASN A 173 6.25 17.63 -7.55
CA ASN A 173 4.92 17.16 -7.15
C ASN A 173 5.00 16.14 -6.01
N THR A 174 6.02 15.28 -6.01
CA THR A 174 6.27 14.33 -4.91
C THR A 174 6.59 15.06 -3.61
N VAL A 175 7.49 16.05 -3.65
CA VAL A 175 7.82 16.87 -2.47
C VAL A 175 6.59 17.65 -2.00
N ASN A 176 5.85 18.28 -2.91
CA ASN A 176 4.62 19.01 -2.58
C ASN A 176 3.53 18.11 -1.98
N TRP A 177 3.47 16.84 -2.38
CA TRP A 177 2.57 15.86 -1.78
C TRP A 177 3.04 15.49 -0.38
N LEU A 178 4.31 15.15 -0.20
CA LEU A 178 4.89 14.83 1.11
C LEU A 178 4.70 15.96 2.13
N GLU A 179 4.91 17.21 1.71
CA GLU A 179 4.68 18.41 2.54
C GLU A 179 3.19 18.69 2.82
N GLY A 180 2.30 18.15 1.99
CA GLY A 180 0.85 18.26 2.18
C GLY A 180 0.28 17.25 3.18
N ILE A 181 1.06 16.25 3.63
CA ILE A 181 0.62 15.24 4.58
C ILE A 181 0.55 15.86 5.99
N PRO A 182 -0.61 15.78 6.68
CA PRO A 182 -0.74 16.23 8.06
C PRO A 182 0.26 15.55 9.00
N GLN A 183 0.88 16.34 9.88
CA GLN A 183 1.93 15.86 10.78
C GLN A 183 1.40 15.00 11.94
N ASP A 184 0.08 15.03 12.16
CA ASP A 184 -0.62 14.29 13.21
C ASP A 184 -1.18 12.94 12.76
N TYR A 185 -0.99 12.56 11.49
CA TYR A 185 -1.29 11.19 11.03
C TYR A 185 -0.54 10.16 11.87
N GLN A 186 -1.27 9.15 12.35
CA GLN A 186 -0.78 8.06 13.19
C GLN A 186 -0.70 6.73 12.45
N HIS A 187 -1.52 6.52 11.41
CA HIS A 187 -1.74 5.21 10.81
C HIS A 187 -1.43 5.16 9.31
N CYS A 188 -1.61 6.26 8.58
CA CYS A 188 -1.35 6.35 7.15
C CYS A 188 -0.02 7.05 6.86
N HIS A 189 0.95 6.32 6.33
CA HIS A 189 2.31 6.80 6.07
C HIS A 189 2.60 6.93 4.57
N PRO A 190 3.51 7.84 4.15
CA PRO A 190 3.92 7.92 2.76
C PRO A 190 4.90 6.80 2.34
N ILE A 191 4.82 6.40 1.08
CA ILE A 191 5.79 5.52 0.40
C ILE A 191 6.09 6.05 -1.01
N LEU A 192 7.37 6.13 -1.40
CA LEU A 192 7.74 6.55 -2.75
C LEU A 192 7.31 5.51 -3.78
N THR A 193 6.72 5.95 -4.90
CA THR A 193 6.02 5.04 -5.82
C THR A 193 6.31 5.36 -7.28
N PRO A 194 7.55 5.13 -7.76
CA PRO A 194 7.78 4.99 -9.19
C PRO A 194 6.93 3.84 -9.71
N ARG A 195 6.05 4.08 -10.69
CA ARG A 195 5.09 3.05 -11.12
C ARG A 195 5.81 1.76 -11.51
N PHE A 196 6.74 1.89 -12.43
CA PHE A 196 7.65 0.86 -12.93
C PHE A 196 8.73 1.52 -13.83
N THR A 197 9.87 0.88 -14.06
CA THR A 197 10.99 1.47 -14.83
C THR A 197 10.59 2.04 -16.21
N PRO A 198 9.71 1.40 -17.00
CA PRO A 198 9.32 1.94 -18.30
C PRO A 198 8.73 3.34 -18.27
N THR A 199 8.00 3.72 -17.22
CA THR A 199 7.34 5.03 -17.12
C THR A 199 8.14 6.08 -16.35
N CYS A 200 9.32 5.74 -15.84
CA CYS A 200 10.15 6.66 -15.07
C CYS A 200 11.50 6.83 -15.75
N SER A 201 11.88 8.06 -16.09
CA SER A 201 13.18 8.40 -16.62
C SER A 201 14.29 8.17 -15.60
N ASP A 202 15.51 7.96 -16.09
CA ASP A 202 16.70 7.78 -15.26
C ASP A 202 16.90 8.96 -14.29
N THR A 203 16.65 10.19 -14.75
CA THR A 203 16.72 11.40 -13.92
C THR A 203 15.68 11.40 -12.81
N LEU A 204 14.47 10.92 -13.08
CA LEU A 204 13.43 10.75 -12.07
C LEU A 204 13.81 9.67 -11.05
N MET A 205 14.30 8.52 -11.53
CA MET A 205 14.74 7.40 -10.67
C MET A 205 15.90 7.81 -9.75
N GLU A 206 16.88 8.55 -10.26
CA GLU A 206 17.98 9.11 -9.47
C GLU A 206 17.48 10.10 -8.40
N GLY A 207 16.58 11.01 -8.79
CA GLY A 207 15.98 11.98 -7.87
C GLY A 207 15.16 11.32 -6.76
N LEU A 208 14.36 10.30 -7.10
CA LEU A 208 13.60 9.52 -6.12
C LEU A 208 14.53 8.77 -5.17
N GLY A 209 15.64 8.21 -5.66
CA GLY A 209 16.63 7.54 -4.81
C GLY A 209 17.29 8.49 -3.82
N LYS A 210 17.61 9.71 -4.26
CA LYS A 210 18.09 10.76 -3.37
C LYS A 210 17.04 11.12 -2.31
N LEU A 211 15.79 11.35 -2.72
CA LEU A 211 14.68 11.68 -1.83
C LEU A 211 14.41 10.57 -0.80
N MET A 212 14.45 9.30 -1.23
CA MET A 212 14.30 8.11 -0.38
C MET A 212 15.27 8.15 0.80
N ARG A 213 16.56 8.41 0.51
CA ARG A 213 17.63 8.48 1.52
C ARG A 213 17.52 9.72 2.40
N GLU A 214 17.24 10.89 1.81
CA GLU A 214 17.14 12.16 2.54
C GLU A 214 15.96 12.20 3.52
N ARG A 215 14.88 11.49 3.21
CA ARG A 215 13.64 11.46 4.01
C ARG A 215 13.42 10.14 4.73
N ASN A 216 14.32 9.16 4.56
CA ASN A 216 14.19 7.80 5.11
C ASN A 216 12.81 7.18 4.80
N LEU A 217 12.40 7.27 3.53
CA LEU A 217 11.11 6.78 3.07
C LEU A 217 11.21 5.36 2.51
N PRO A 218 10.19 4.51 2.68
CA PRO A 218 10.09 3.27 1.94
C PRO A 218 9.82 3.54 0.44
N LEU A 219 9.96 2.50 -0.37
CA LEU A 219 9.65 2.53 -1.80
C LEU A 219 8.86 1.29 -2.23
N GLN A 220 7.90 1.47 -3.13
CA GLN A 220 7.20 0.40 -3.84
C GLN A 220 7.26 0.63 -5.36
N SER A 221 7.28 -0.45 -6.14
CA SER A 221 7.22 -0.44 -7.62
C SER A 221 6.82 -1.83 -8.12
N HIS A 222 6.49 -1.98 -9.40
CA HIS A 222 6.38 -3.30 -10.04
C HIS A 222 7.77 -3.81 -10.45
N LEU A 223 7.94 -5.13 -10.52
CA LEU A 223 9.19 -5.75 -10.96
C LEU A 223 8.91 -7.11 -11.62
N SER A 224 9.33 -7.25 -12.88
CA SER A 224 9.31 -8.52 -13.63
C SER A 224 7.94 -9.21 -13.68
N GLU A 225 6.87 -8.45 -13.92
CA GLU A 225 5.50 -8.97 -13.94
C GLU A 225 5.18 -9.67 -15.27
N ASN A 226 5.61 -9.08 -16.40
CA ASN A 226 5.29 -9.59 -17.73
C ASN A 226 6.54 -9.74 -18.62
N LYS A 227 6.57 -10.76 -19.50
CA LYS A 227 7.70 -10.96 -20.44
C LYS A 227 7.89 -9.80 -21.41
N ALA A 228 6.82 -9.22 -21.94
CA ALA A 228 6.91 -8.07 -22.84
C ALA A 228 7.40 -6.82 -22.09
N GLU A 229 6.98 -6.65 -20.84
CA GLU A 229 7.50 -5.60 -19.95
C GLU A 229 9.01 -5.79 -19.69
N ILE A 230 9.46 -7.01 -19.39
CA ILE A 230 10.89 -7.31 -19.15
C ILE A 230 11.74 -7.00 -20.40
N GLU A 231 11.29 -7.38 -21.60
CA GLU A 231 12.01 -7.03 -22.83
C GLU A 231 12.00 -5.52 -23.07
N TRP A 232 10.89 -4.83 -22.78
CA TRP A 232 10.83 -3.38 -22.91
C TRP A 232 11.80 -2.65 -21.96
N VAL A 233 11.94 -3.13 -20.72
CA VAL A 233 12.94 -2.61 -19.78
C VAL A 233 14.36 -2.82 -20.31
N LYS A 234 14.65 -3.98 -20.90
CA LYS A 234 15.94 -4.26 -21.49
C LYS A 234 16.25 -3.34 -22.68
N GLU A 235 15.25 -2.96 -23.47
CA GLU A 235 15.40 -1.96 -24.52
C GLU A 235 15.67 -0.55 -23.97
N LEU A 236 14.96 -0.15 -22.91
CA LEU A 236 15.11 1.17 -22.29
C LEU A 236 16.38 1.32 -21.44
N CYS A 237 16.83 0.23 -20.83
CA CYS A 237 17.98 0.18 -19.92
C CYS A 237 18.97 -0.90 -20.39
N PRO A 238 19.61 -0.75 -21.57
CA PRO A 238 20.47 -1.79 -22.16
C PRO A 238 21.70 -2.12 -21.33
N ASP A 239 22.13 -1.19 -20.47
CA ASP A 239 23.26 -1.37 -19.57
C ASP A 239 22.89 -2.10 -18.27
N ALA A 240 21.60 -2.34 -17.99
CA ALA A 240 21.15 -3.03 -16.79
C ALA A 240 21.32 -4.56 -16.94
N LYS A 241 21.84 -5.22 -15.90
CA LYS A 241 22.07 -6.68 -15.90
C LYS A 241 20.78 -7.49 -15.93
N ASN A 242 19.73 -6.95 -15.31
CA ASN A 242 18.38 -7.48 -15.22
C ASN A 242 17.43 -6.36 -14.80
N TYR A 243 16.13 -6.62 -14.70
CA TYR A 243 15.14 -5.61 -14.28
C TYR A 243 15.40 -5.10 -12.85
N GLY A 244 15.84 -5.94 -11.90
CA GLY A 244 16.20 -5.45 -10.56
C GLY A 244 17.33 -4.42 -10.60
N ASP A 245 18.32 -4.62 -11.48
CA ASP A 245 19.45 -3.72 -11.68
C ASP A 245 19.02 -2.34 -12.24
N SER A 246 17.88 -2.23 -12.93
CA SER A 246 17.36 -0.92 -13.35
C SER A 246 16.84 -0.08 -12.17
N TYR A 247 16.63 -0.68 -10.99
CA TYR A 247 16.33 0.02 -9.75
C TYR A 247 17.58 0.19 -8.87
N ASP A 248 18.36 -0.87 -8.70
CA ASP A 248 19.52 -0.94 -7.80
C ASP A 248 20.55 0.16 -8.10
N ARG A 249 20.78 0.46 -9.37
CA ARG A 249 21.75 1.47 -9.83
C ARG A 249 21.45 2.89 -9.35
N TYR A 250 20.21 3.17 -8.97
CA TYR A 250 19.79 4.46 -8.38
C TYR A 250 19.70 4.40 -6.84
N GLY A 251 20.04 3.24 -6.26
CA GLY A 251 19.94 2.96 -4.82
C GLY A 251 18.50 2.88 -4.34
N LEU A 252 17.63 2.26 -5.14
CA LEU A 252 16.20 2.05 -4.83
C LEU A 252 15.91 0.65 -4.28
N LEU A 253 16.91 -0.23 -4.22
CA LEU A 253 16.86 -1.52 -3.52
C LEU A 253 17.72 -1.43 -2.26
N ASN A 254 17.24 -2.01 -1.16
CA ASN A 254 17.92 -2.06 0.14
C ASN A 254 18.66 -3.37 0.34
#